data_AF-A0A960E2X6-F1
#
_entry.id   AF-A0A960E2X6-F1
#
_cell.length_a   1.000
_cell.length_b   1.000
_cell.length_c   1.000
_cell.angle_alpha   90.00
_cell.angle_beta   90.00
_cell.angle_gamma   90.00
#
_symmetry.space_group_name_H-M   'P 1'
#
loop_
_entity.id
_entity.type
_entity.pdbx_description
1 polymer ?
#
loop_
_entity_poly.entity_id
_entity_poly.type
_entity_poly.pdbx_seq_one_letter_code
_entity_poly.pdbx_strand_id
1 'polypeptide(L)'
;MDPAYADMVDNDPMIELYRANLARTGRELIDPASLQGIVGSTDMGNVSHVVPSIHPMIGVSPPTVAIHTADFVRYAGGPEGDRAVLDGARAMASTVVDLWADPGALDAVREAFSQARESGRATGSPTVGAVPDGPSPSL
;
A
#
# COMPACT_ATOMS: atom_id res chain seq x y z
N MET A 1 11.95 20.27 10.24
CA MET A 1 12.00 18.89 10.75
C MET A 1 11.02 18.13 9.88
N ASP A 2 11.49 17.18 9.09
CA ASP A 2 10.62 16.41 8.19
C ASP A 2 9.58 15.64 9.00
N PRO A 3 8.36 15.45 8.49
CA PRO A 3 7.35 14.66 9.19
C PRO A 3 7.88 13.25 9.41
N ALA A 4 7.67 12.71 10.62
CA ALA A 4 8.03 11.34 10.92
C ALA A 4 7.23 10.37 10.02
N TYR A 5 7.89 9.28 9.60
CA TYR A 5 7.21 8.18 8.92
C TYR A 5 6.19 7.56 9.88
N ALA A 6 4.91 7.61 9.49
CA ALA A 6 3.84 6.96 10.24
C ALA A 6 3.86 5.44 9.99
N ASP A 7 3.24 4.69 10.89
CA ASP A 7 2.94 3.28 10.63
C ASP A 7 1.94 3.13 9.46
N MET A 8 1.91 1.95 8.87
CA MET A 8 0.96 1.64 7.81
C MET A 8 -0.40 1.29 8.40
N VAL A 9 -1.45 1.96 7.92
CA VAL A 9 -2.84 1.57 8.15
C VAL A 9 -3.33 0.78 6.94
N ASP A 10 -3.29 -0.54 7.06
CA ASP A 10 -3.74 -1.45 6.02
C ASP A 10 -5.27 -1.45 5.87
N ASN A 11 -5.73 -1.62 4.62
CA ASN A 11 -7.14 -1.76 4.28
C ASN A 11 -7.43 -3.21 3.84
N ASP A 12 -7.89 -4.04 4.77
CA ASP A 12 -8.06 -5.49 4.56
C ASP A 12 -8.93 -5.84 3.33
N PRO A 13 -10.09 -5.21 3.08
CA PRO A 13 -10.87 -5.53 1.87
C PRO A 13 -10.08 -5.29 0.57
N MET A 14 -9.29 -4.23 0.51
CA MET A 14 -8.45 -3.94 -0.64
C MET A 14 -7.24 -4.89 -0.73
N ILE A 15 -6.68 -5.33 0.40
CA ILE A 15 -5.64 -6.37 0.44
C ILE A 15 -6.17 -7.67 -0.12
N GLU A 16 -7.39 -8.08 0.23
CA GLU A 16 -7.96 -9.35 -0.24
C GLU A 16 -8.21 -9.35 -1.75
N LEU A 17 -8.69 -8.22 -2.30
CA LEU A 17 -8.78 -8.05 -3.76
C LEU A 17 -7.39 -8.14 -4.42
N TYR A 18 -6.41 -7.44 -3.88
CA TYR A 18 -5.04 -7.49 -4.41
C TYR A 18 -4.44 -8.89 -4.32
N ARG A 19 -4.63 -9.59 -3.21
CA ARG A 19 -4.16 -10.96 -2.95
C ARG A 19 -4.75 -11.93 -3.98
N ALA A 20 -6.07 -11.88 -4.19
CA ALA A 20 -6.74 -12.71 -5.18
C ALA A 20 -6.21 -12.43 -6.59
N ASN A 21 -6.01 -11.16 -6.94
CA ASN A 21 -5.50 -10.77 -8.25
C ASN A 21 -4.03 -11.14 -8.47
N LEU A 22 -3.18 -11.02 -7.45
CA LEU A 22 -1.78 -11.42 -7.52
C LEU A 22 -1.64 -12.93 -7.69
N ALA A 23 -2.45 -13.73 -7.00
CA ALA A 23 -2.43 -15.19 -7.14
C ALA A 23 -2.68 -15.65 -8.59
N ARG A 24 -3.52 -14.92 -9.34
CA ARG A 24 -3.81 -15.21 -10.77
C ARG A 24 -2.62 -15.02 -11.70
N THR A 25 -1.57 -14.33 -11.25
CA THR A 25 -0.30 -14.21 -11.99
C THR A 25 0.59 -15.47 -11.85
N GLY A 26 0.17 -16.44 -11.03
CA GLY A 26 0.95 -17.64 -10.73
C GLY A 26 1.98 -17.44 -9.61
N ARG A 27 1.93 -16.30 -8.90
CA ARG A 27 2.76 -16.04 -7.72
C ARG A 27 2.22 -16.76 -6.50
N GLU A 28 3.15 -17.33 -5.73
CA GLU A 28 2.87 -17.85 -4.40
C GLU A 28 2.72 -16.69 -3.41
N LEU A 29 1.64 -16.74 -2.63
CA LEU A 29 1.36 -15.74 -1.61
C LEU A 29 1.99 -16.17 -0.30
N ILE A 30 2.86 -15.31 0.24
CA ILE A 30 3.54 -15.55 1.50
C ILE A 30 2.87 -14.70 2.57
N ASP A 31 2.61 -15.31 3.74
CA ASP A 31 2.16 -14.56 4.92
C ASP A 31 3.32 -13.71 5.45
N PRO A 32 3.19 -12.37 5.52
CA PRO A 32 4.21 -11.51 6.09
C PRO A 32 4.63 -11.92 7.51
N ALA A 33 3.70 -12.49 8.31
CA ALA A 33 4.01 -12.97 9.67
C ALA A 33 5.00 -14.15 9.68
N SER A 34 5.12 -14.88 8.57
CA SER A 34 6.12 -15.96 8.40
C SER A 34 7.51 -15.45 8.03
N LEU A 35 7.65 -14.17 7.67
CA LEU A 35 8.90 -13.55 7.26
C LEU A 35 9.52 -12.81 8.45
N GLN A 36 10.68 -13.28 8.91
CA GLN A 36 11.42 -12.58 9.96
C GLN A 36 12.05 -11.28 9.40
N GLY A 37 11.82 -10.15 10.07
CA GLY A 37 12.63 -8.95 9.89
C GLY A 37 12.31 -8.05 8.69
N ILE A 38 11.11 -8.16 8.10
CA ILE A 38 10.64 -7.14 7.15
C ILE A 38 10.10 -5.95 7.97
N VAL A 39 11.01 -5.04 8.31
CA VAL A 39 10.67 -3.73 8.88
C VAL A 39 11.09 -2.69 7.85
N GLY A 40 10.13 -1.96 7.29
CA GLY A 40 10.35 -0.91 6.30
C GLY A 40 9.81 0.41 6.82
N SER A 41 10.61 1.47 6.69
CA SER A 41 10.12 2.84 6.83
C SER A 41 9.67 3.31 5.45
N THR A 42 8.42 3.74 5.32
CA THR A 42 7.86 4.23 4.05
C THR A 42 6.98 5.46 4.29
N ASP A 43 7.06 6.43 3.39
CA ASP A 43 6.15 7.57 3.33
C ASP A 43 4.70 7.16 3.02
N MET A 44 4.50 5.96 2.48
CA MET A 44 3.17 5.37 2.29
C MET A 44 2.41 5.25 3.61
N GLY A 45 3.11 5.13 4.75
CA GLY A 45 2.50 5.20 6.08
C GLY A 45 1.73 6.50 6.25
N ASN A 46 2.36 7.64 5.95
CA ASN A 46 1.69 8.94 6.04
C ASN A 46 0.47 9.04 5.10
N VAL A 47 0.53 8.45 3.90
CA VAL A 47 -0.60 8.42 2.95
C VAL A 47 -1.75 7.56 3.49
N SER A 48 -1.43 6.42 4.10
CA SER A 48 -2.42 5.48 4.65
C SER A 48 -3.27 6.05 5.78
N HIS A 49 -2.78 7.09 6.47
CA HIS A 49 -3.56 7.82 7.46
C HIS A 49 -4.60 8.76 6.84
N VAL A 50 -4.48 9.10 5.54
CA VAL A 50 -5.33 10.08 4.84
C VAL A 50 -6.35 9.40 3.93
N VAL A 51 -5.96 8.33 3.24
CA VAL A 51 -6.80 7.60 2.28
C VAL A 51 -6.67 6.08 2.45
N PRO A 52 -7.70 5.29 2.10
CA PRO A 52 -7.59 3.83 2.06
C PRO A 52 -6.36 3.43 1.24
N SER A 53 -5.52 2.58 1.80
CA SER A 53 -4.20 2.28 1.25
C SER A 53 -3.80 0.83 1.46
N ILE A 54 -2.90 0.33 0.63
CA ILE A 54 -2.19 -0.94 0.79
C ILE A 54 -0.72 -0.73 0.44
N HIS A 55 0.18 -1.53 1.03
CA HIS A 55 1.60 -1.55 0.65
C HIS A 55 2.13 -2.99 0.52
N PRO A 56 1.66 -3.75 -0.49
CA PRO A 56 2.10 -5.13 -0.70
C PRO A 56 3.54 -5.19 -1.23
N MET A 57 4.25 -6.26 -0.88
CA MET A 57 5.58 -6.56 -1.41
C MET A 57 5.52 -7.70 -2.42
N ILE A 58 6.28 -7.57 -3.52
CA ILE A 58 6.44 -8.61 -4.54
C ILE A 58 7.89 -9.07 -4.56
N GLY A 59 8.11 -10.38 -4.42
CA GLY A 59 9.44 -10.97 -4.49
C GLY A 59 10.08 -10.84 -5.88
N VAL A 60 11.27 -10.24 -5.92
CA VAL A 60 12.15 -10.17 -7.10
C VAL A 60 13.40 -11.05 -6.96
N SER A 61 13.68 -11.52 -5.75
CA SER A 61 14.88 -12.31 -5.42
C SER A 61 14.52 -13.46 -4.47
N PRO A 62 15.43 -14.43 -4.26
CA PRO A 62 15.28 -15.39 -3.17
C PRO A 62 15.15 -14.69 -1.80
N PRO A 63 14.45 -15.29 -0.81
CA PRO A 63 14.25 -14.68 0.51
C PRO A 63 15.54 -14.37 1.29
N THR A 64 16.64 -15.01 0.93
CA THR A 64 17.97 -14.80 1.54
C THR A 64 18.68 -13.55 1.05
N VAL A 65 18.17 -12.88 0.01
CA VAL A 65 18.76 -11.67 -0.55
C VAL A 65 18.06 -10.46 0.06
N ALA A 66 18.77 -9.72 0.91
CA ALA A 66 18.23 -8.53 1.55
C ALA A 66 18.05 -7.37 0.55
N ILE A 67 16.96 -6.62 0.72
CA ILE A 67 16.80 -5.30 0.12
C ILE A 67 17.96 -4.38 0.54
N HIS A 68 18.26 -3.32 -0.23
CA HIS A 68 19.40 -2.41 -0.01
C HIS A 68 20.80 -3.03 -0.18
N THR A 69 20.94 -4.10 -0.97
CA THR A 69 22.23 -4.71 -1.30
C THR A 69 22.54 -4.66 -2.79
N ALA A 70 23.83 -4.72 -3.15
CA ALA A 70 24.26 -4.80 -4.54
C ALA A 70 23.76 -6.06 -5.26
N ASP A 71 23.55 -7.16 -4.51
CA ASP A 71 22.98 -8.38 -5.06
C ASP A 71 21.51 -8.20 -5.43
N PHE A 72 20.73 -7.51 -4.59
CA PHE A 72 19.34 -7.18 -4.90
C PHE A 72 19.21 -6.34 -6.18
N VAL A 73 20.15 -5.43 -6.45
CA VAL A 73 20.17 -4.63 -7.69
C VAL A 73 20.21 -5.53 -8.93
N ARG A 74 20.95 -6.64 -8.89
CA ARG A 74 21.03 -7.58 -10.03
C ARG A 74 19.70 -8.27 -10.31
N TYR A 75 19.00 -8.69 -9.26
CA TYR A 75 17.67 -9.29 -9.39
C TYR A 75 16.62 -8.26 -9.83
N ALA A 76 16.63 -7.08 -9.20
CA ALA A 76 15.68 -6.01 -9.50
C ALA A 76 15.85 -5.45 -10.92
N GLY A 77 17.08 -5.40 -11.45
CA GLY A 77 17.36 -5.00 -12.83
C GLY A 77 17.39 -6.17 -13.83
N GLY A 78 17.01 -7.37 -13.40
CA GLY A 78 17.00 -8.58 -14.21
C GLY A 78 15.59 -9.04 -14.61
N PRO A 79 15.47 -10.19 -15.30
CA PRO A 79 14.19 -10.74 -15.74
C PRO A 79 13.17 -10.97 -14.61
N GLU A 80 13.63 -11.30 -13.41
CA GLU A 80 12.79 -11.47 -12.23
C GLU A 80 12.15 -10.15 -11.77
N GLY A 81 12.92 -9.06 -11.84
CA GLY A 81 12.45 -7.69 -11.61
C GLY A 81 11.40 -7.27 -12.64
N ASP A 82 11.69 -7.46 -13.92
CA ASP A 82 10.74 -7.17 -15.01
C ASP A 82 9.41 -7.93 -14.83
N ARG A 83 9.51 -9.22 -14.48
CA ARG A 83 8.33 -10.05 -14.20
C ARG A 83 7.55 -9.52 -12.99
N ALA A 84 8.22 -9.11 -11.92
CA ALA A 84 7.55 -8.54 -10.74
C ALA A 84 6.83 -7.23 -11.04
N VAL A 85 7.41 -6.36 -11.86
CA VAL A 85 6.75 -5.13 -12.30
C VAL A 85 5.47 -5.45 -13.07
N LEU A 86 5.54 -6.39 -14.03
CA LEU A 86 4.37 -6.79 -14.82
C LEU A 86 3.28 -7.45 -13.97
N ASP A 87 3.65 -8.35 -13.07
CA ASP A 87 2.69 -9.03 -12.20
C ASP A 87 2.05 -8.06 -11.21
N GLY A 88 2.83 -7.15 -10.63
CA GLY A 88 2.33 -6.10 -9.75
C GLY A 88 1.40 -5.14 -10.46
N ALA A 89 1.76 -4.69 -11.66
CA ALA A 89 0.92 -3.82 -12.47
C ALA A 89 -0.42 -4.48 -12.82
N ARG A 90 -0.40 -5.77 -13.19
CA ARG A 90 -1.62 -6.54 -13.46
C ARG A 90 -2.48 -6.68 -12.21
N ALA A 91 -1.89 -7.03 -11.07
CA ALA A 91 -2.63 -7.17 -9.82
C ALA A 91 -3.27 -5.85 -9.38
N MET A 92 -2.53 -4.74 -9.45
CA MET A 92 -3.05 -3.41 -9.14
C MET A 92 -4.18 -2.99 -10.09
N ALA A 93 -3.99 -3.14 -11.40
CA ALA A 93 -5.01 -2.78 -12.39
C ALA A 93 -6.30 -3.61 -12.21
N SER A 94 -6.19 -4.92 -12.00
CA SER A 94 -7.35 -5.76 -11.72
C SER A 94 -8.03 -5.39 -10.41
N THR A 95 -7.27 -5.03 -9.37
CA THR A 95 -7.85 -4.55 -8.10
C THR A 95 -8.69 -3.28 -8.31
N VAL A 96 -8.20 -2.35 -9.13
CA VAL A 96 -8.98 -1.15 -9.51
C VAL A 96 -10.23 -1.51 -10.29
N VAL A 97 -10.14 -2.49 -11.19
CA VAL A 97 -11.31 -2.99 -11.94
C VAL A 97 -12.35 -3.60 -10.99
N ASP A 98 -11.94 -4.44 -10.05
CA ASP A 98 -12.85 -5.06 -9.08
C ASP A 98 -13.55 -3.98 -8.23
N LEU A 99 -12.80 -2.99 -7.74
CA LEU A 99 -13.36 -1.85 -6.99
C LEU A 99 -14.38 -1.04 -7.80
N TRP A 100 -14.21 -0.97 -9.12
CA TRP A 100 -15.10 -0.23 -10.00
C TRP A 100 -16.32 -1.04 -10.45
N ALA A 101 -16.12 -2.33 -10.73
CA ALA A 101 -17.09 -3.18 -11.40
C ALA A 101 -17.96 -3.97 -10.42
N ASP A 102 -17.42 -4.35 -9.25
CA ASP A 102 -18.14 -5.17 -8.28
C ASP A 102 -18.94 -4.30 -7.32
N PRO A 103 -20.29 -4.42 -7.31
CA PRO A 103 -21.12 -3.65 -6.41
C PRO A 103 -20.74 -3.90 -4.95
N GLY A 104 -20.46 -2.83 -4.20
CA GLY A 104 -20.13 -2.88 -2.78
C GLY A 104 -18.65 -3.08 -2.45
N ALA A 105 -17.78 -3.40 -3.41
CA ALA A 105 -16.34 -3.56 -3.16
C ALA A 105 -15.72 -2.23 -2.65
N LEU A 106 -16.00 -1.12 -3.34
CA LEU A 106 -15.54 0.20 -2.91
C LEU A 106 -16.17 0.64 -1.58
N ASP A 107 -17.42 0.26 -1.31
CA ASP A 107 -18.09 0.59 -0.06
C ASP A 107 -17.45 -0.16 1.11
N ALA A 108 -17.10 -1.43 0.95
CA ALA A 108 -16.36 -2.20 1.95
C ALA A 108 -14.99 -1.57 2.27
N VAL A 109 -14.24 -1.13 1.25
CA VAL A 109 -12.97 -0.41 1.42
C VAL A 109 -13.15 0.88 2.22
N ARG A 110 -14.19 1.67 1.89
CA ARG A 110 -14.51 2.92 2.60
C ARG A 110 -14.94 2.69 4.04
N GLU A 111 -15.77 1.69 4.26
CA GLU A 111 -16.25 1.30 5.59
C GLU A 111 -15.09 0.87 6.50
N ALA A 112 -14.22 -0.02 6.01
CA ALA A 112 -13.03 -0.43 6.76
C ALA A 112 -12.12 0.75 7.12
N PHE A 113 -11.98 1.73 6.22
CA PHE A 113 -11.22 2.94 6.50
C PHE A 113 -11.93 3.86 7.51
N SER A 114 -13.26 4.01 7.45
CA SER A 114 -14.03 4.76 8.44
C SER A 114 -13.83 4.19 9.84
N GLN A 115 -13.94 2.87 9.97
CA GLN A 115 -13.70 2.17 11.23
C GLN A 115 -12.27 2.38 11.75
N ALA A 116 -11.27 2.41 10.86
CA ALA A 116 -9.90 2.73 11.24
C ALA A 116 -9.76 4.17 11.77
N ARG A 117 -10.51 5.13 11.22
CA ARG A 117 -10.53 6.52 11.72
C ARG A 117 -11.24 6.63 13.07
N GLU A 118 -12.40 5.99 13.20
CA GLU A 118 -13.18 5.99 14.44
C GLU A 118 -12.40 5.35 15.59
N SER A 119 -11.62 4.30 15.31
CA SER A 119 -10.73 3.68 16.30
C SER A 119 -9.42 4.45 16.54
N GLY A 120 -9.18 5.56 15.84
CA GLY A 120 -7.95 6.35 15.92
C GLY A 120 -6.70 5.69 15.31
N ARG A 121 -6.85 4.61 14.52
CA ARG A 121 -5.74 3.97 13.79
C ARG A 121 -5.32 4.79 12.58
N ALA A 122 -6.29 5.33 11.83
CA ALA A 122 -6.04 6.34 10.79
C ALA A 122 -6.34 7.74 11.33
N THR A 123 -5.34 8.61 11.36
CA THR A 123 -5.41 9.91 12.04
C THR A 123 -5.22 11.11 11.10
N GLY A 124 -4.95 10.85 9.82
CA GLY A 124 -4.68 11.89 8.84
C GLY A 124 -5.94 12.67 8.48
N SER A 125 -5.77 13.96 8.25
CA SER A 125 -6.81 14.81 7.68
C SER A 125 -6.62 14.87 6.15
N PRO A 126 -7.70 14.84 5.35
CA PRO A 126 -7.61 15.10 3.91
C PRO A 126 -7.10 16.51 3.57
N THR A 127 -6.98 17.40 4.56
CA THR A 127 -6.53 18.79 4.41
C THR A 127 -5.01 18.93 4.39
N VAL A 128 -4.28 18.08 3.67
CA VAL A 128 -2.87 18.35 3.37
C VAL A 128 -2.83 19.53 2.39
N GLY A 129 -2.48 20.72 2.90
CA GLY A 129 -2.39 21.97 2.11
C GLY A 129 -3.47 23.01 2.38
N ALA A 130 -4.40 22.80 3.30
CA ALA A 130 -5.24 23.91 3.78
C ALA A 130 -4.36 24.86 4.58
N VAL A 131 -4.12 26.06 4.05
CA VAL A 131 -3.60 27.18 4.83
C VAL A 131 -4.55 27.34 6.02
N PRO A 132 -4.06 27.35 7.27
CA PRO A 132 -4.94 27.60 8.42
C PRO A 132 -5.68 28.91 8.15
N ASP A 133 -6.99 28.96 8.42
CA ASP A 133 -7.84 30.14 8.19
C ASP A 133 -7.16 31.39 8.76
N GLY A 134 -6.46 32.12 7.89
CA GLY A 134 -5.93 33.43 8.18
C GLY A 134 -7.11 34.41 8.22
N PRO A 135 -7.02 35.49 9.00
CA PRO A 135 -8.09 36.48 9.04
C PRO A 135 -8.38 36.96 7.61
N SER A 136 -9.65 36.94 7.23
CA SER A 136 -10.11 37.42 5.93
C SER A 136 -9.56 38.84 5.70
N PRO A 137 -9.00 39.15 4.51
CA PRO A 137 -8.53 40.49 4.25
C PRO A 137 -9.71 41.45 4.35
N SER A 138 -9.56 42.46 5.20
CA SER A 138 -10.48 43.58 5.28
C SER A 138 -10.56 44.24 3.90
N LEU A 139 -11.79 44.34 3.36
CA LEU A 139 -12.08 45.14 2.17
C LEU A 139 -11.82 46.63 2.43
#